data_AF-A0A6A0AV77-F1
#
_entry.id   AF-A0A6A0AV77-F1
#
_cell.length_a   1.000
_cell.length_b   1.000
_cell.length_c   1.000
_cell.angle_alpha   90.00
_cell.angle_beta   90.00
_cell.angle_gamma   90.00
#
_symmetry.space_group_name_H-M   'P 1'
#
loop_
_entity.id
_entity.type
_entity.pdbx_description
1 polymer ?
#
loop_
_entity_poly.entity_id
_entity_poly.type
_entity_poly.pdbx_seq_one_letter_code
_entity_poly.pdbx_strand_id
1 'polypeptide(L)'
;MTDQHDAEDEKTVRPFAAFLQEQSGGQLHDELSSRLHDLIEAVIETGKAGSLSLKVDVKPIAGTDGRTLTVTDAVTTKVPRIERPKSIFFVTDDGNLSRTDPRQPVITGLREVEPTPVKQLRSAQ
;
A
#
# COMPACT_ATOMS: atom_id res chain seq x y z
N MET A 1 66.26 -20.04 -4.34
CA MET A 1 65.00 -20.55 -3.78
C MET A 1 64.01 -19.43 -3.97
N THR A 2 63.24 -19.48 -5.05
CA THR A 2 62.39 -18.37 -5.50
C THR A 2 61.06 -18.51 -4.78
N ASP A 3 60.81 -17.67 -3.78
CA ASP A 3 59.48 -17.49 -3.21
C ASP A 3 58.63 -16.75 -4.25
N GLN A 4 57.74 -17.49 -4.91
CA GLN A 4 56.63 -16.94 -5.67
C GLN A 4 55.65 -16.29 -4.69
N HIS A 5 55.45 -14.97 -4.80
CA HIS A 5 54.29 -14.32 -4.22
C HIS A 5 53.07 -14.64 -5.07
N ASP A 6 52.14 -15.43 -4.52
CA ASP A 6 50.75 -15.47 -4.94
C ASP A 6 50.15 -14.06 -4.76
N ALA A 7 49.83 -13.39 -5.87
CA ALA A 7 49.03 -12.18 -5.85
C ALA A 7 47.57 -12.62 -5.70
N GLU A 8 47.04 -12.53 -4.48
CA GLU A 8 45.62 -12.74 -4.25
C GLU A 8 44.81 -11.65 -4.99
N ASP A 9 43.93 -12.07 -5.89
CA ASP A 9 42.96 -11.19 -6.57
C ASP A 9 42.05 -10.52 -5.54
N GLU A 10 42.40 -9.31 -5.12
CA GLU A 10 41.59 -8.51 -4.20
C GLU A 10 40.27 -8.13 -4.89
N LYS A 11 39.20 -8.83 -4.52
CA LYS A 11 37.85 -8.61 -5.06
C LYS A 11 37.34 -7.24 -4.66
N THR A 12 37.53 -6.25 -5.53
CA THR A 12 37.00 -4.90 -5.32
C THR A 12 35.50 -4.88 -5.60
N VAL A 13 34.70 -4.68 -4.55
CA VAL A 13 33.24 -4.55 -4.65
C VAL A 13 32.87 -3.08 -4.87
N ARG A 14 32.14 -2.82 -5.95
CA ARG A 14 31.60 -1.49 -6.22
C ARG A 14 30.56 -1.09 -5.16
N PRO A 15 30.56 0.16 -4.66
CA PRO A 15 29.48 0.68 -3.82
C PRO A 15 28.13 0.63 -4.55
N PHE A 16 27.12 0.03 -3.93
CA PHE A 16 25.80 -0.15 -4.55
C PHE A 16 25.09 1.18 -4.85
N ALA A 17 25.31 2.21 -4.02
CA ALA A 17 24.76 3.55 -4.26
C ALA A 17 25.23 4.15 -5.60
N ALA A 18 26.49 3.92 -5.97
CA ALA A 18 26.99 4.37 -7.26
C ALA A 18 26.26 3.66 -8.42
N PHE A 19 25.97 2.35 -8.28
CA PHE A 19 25.20 1.61 -9.29
C PHE A 19 23.81 2.20 -9.48
N LEU A 20 23.10 2.56 -8.41
CA LEU A 20 21.78 3.19 -8.51
C LEU A 20 21.83 4.53 -9.27
N GLN A 21 22.91 5.30 -9.10
CA GLN A 21 23.09 6.60 -9.79
C GLN A 21 23.41 6.46 -11.27
N GLU A 22 23.88 5.30 -11.74
CA GLU A 22 24.15 5.04 -13.16
C GLU A 22 23.01 4.28 -13.84
N GLN A 23 22.32 3.39 -13.10
CA GLN A 23 21.25 2.57 -13.64
C GLN A 23 20.13 3.45 -14.21
N SER A 24 19.70 3.14 -15.45
CA SER A 24 18.69 3.92 -16.18
C SER A 24 19.06 5.41 -16.30
N GLY A 25 20.35 5.74 -16.35
CA GLY A 25 20.84 7.11 -16.43
C GLY A 25 20.61 7.93 -15.14
N GLY A 26 20.49 7.27 -13.99
CA GLY A 26 20.24 7.89 -12.69
C GLY A 26 18.77 7.99 -12.30
N GLN A 27 17.84 7.72 -13.22
CA GLN A 27 16.40 7.77 -12.96
C GLN A 27 15.95 6.86 -11.82
N LEU A 28 16.58 5.68 -11.68
CA LEU A 28 16.27 4.75 -10.60
C LEU A 28 16.56 5.37 -9.22
N HIS A 29 17.69 6.07 -9.08
CA HIS A 29 18.05 6.73 -7.84
C HIS A 29 17.06 7.83 -7.47
N ASP A 30 16.67 8.65 -8.46
CA ASP A 30 15.73 9.75 -8.28
C ASP A 30 14.32 9.24 -7.92
N GLU A 31 13.86 8.17 -8.59
CA GLU A 31 12.58 7.52 -8.31
C GLU A 31 12.55 6.96 -6.88
N LEU A 32 13.58 6.21 -6.48
CA LEU A 32 13.67 5.65 -5.12
C LEU A 32 13.69 6.74 -4.05
N SER A 33 14.43 7.82 -4.29
CA SER A 33 14.52 8.96 -3.38
C SER A 33 13.16 9.64 -3.20
N SER A 34 12.47 9.90 -4.32
CA SER A 34 11.15 10.54 -4.31
C SER A 34 10.11 9.65 -3.60
N ARG A 35 10.05 8.36 -3.96
CA ARG A 35 9.08 7.43 -3.36
C ARG A 35 9.33 7.16 -1.89
N LEU A 36 10.59 7.20 -1.44
CA LEU A 36 10.93 7.08 -0.03
C LEU A 36 10.43 8.30 0.75
N HIS A 37 10.57 9.50 0.19
CA HIS A 37 10.07 10.73 0.79
C HIS A 37 8.55 10.67 1.00
N ASP A 38 7.80 10.39 -0.07
CA ASP A 38 6.35 10.26 -0.03
C ASP A 38 5.88 9.18 0.95
N LEU A 39 6.63 8.07 1.03
CA LEU A 39 6.34 6.99 1.96
C LEU A 39 6.48 7.44 3.41
N ILE A 40 7.55 8.17 3.73
CA ILE A 40 7.80 8.68 5.09
C ILE A 40 6.69 9.65 5.49
N GLU A 41 6.34 10.59 4.60
CA GLU A 41 5.27 11.56 4.85
C GLU A 41 3.94 10.84 5.15
N ALA A 42 3.55 9.88 4.31
CA ALA A 42 2.32 9.12 4.50
C ALA A 42 2.33 8.25 5.77
N VAL A 43 3.48 7.68 6.16
CA VAL A 43 3.61 6.93 7.42
C VAL A 43 3.40 7.86 8.62
N ILE A 44 3.98 9.06 8.59
CA ILE A 44 3.81 10.06 9.66
C ILE A 44 2.36 10.52 9.74
N GLU A 45 1.73 10.85 8.61
CA GLU A 45 0.34 11.35 8.57
C GLU A 45 -0.67 10.29 9.02
N THR A 46 -0.49 9.04 8.58
CA THR A 46 -1.46 7.97 8.84
C THR A 46 -1.20 7.19 10.13
N GLY A 47 0.03 7.23 10.65
CA GLY A 47 0.50 6.37 11.74
C GLY A 47 0.54 4.88 11.38
N LYS A 48 0.43 4.52 10.10
CA LYS A 48 0.39 3.13 9.61
C LYS A 48 1.69 2.77 8.90
N ALA A 49 2.08 1.50 8.99
CA ALA A 49 3.29 1.00 8.34
C ALA A 49 3.16 1.01 6.80
N GLY A 50 4.25 1.38 6.14
CA GLY A 50 4.40 1.35 4.69
C GLY A 50 5.68 0.62 4.27
N SER A 51 5.85 0.34 2.97
CA SER A 51 7.05 -0.33 2.46
C SER A 51 7.49 0.18 1.09
N LEU A 52 8.80 0.25 0.86
CA LEU A 52 9.43 0.46 -0.45
C LEU A 52 10.28 -0.78 -0.78
N SER A 53 10.20 -1.28 -2.01
CA SER A 53 10.94 -2.47 -2.45
C SER A 53 11.52 -2.28 -3.84
N LEU A 54 12.83 -2.52 -3.96
CA LEU A 54 13.58 -2.55 -5.21
C LEU A 54 13.86 -3.99 -5.61
N LYS A 55 13.52 -4.36 -6.85
CA LYS A 55 13.90 -5.63 -7.47
C LYS A 55 14.87 -5.34 -8.61
N VAL A 56 16.00 -6.03 -8.63
CA VAL A 56 16.99 -5.98 -9.72
C VAL A 56 17.14 -7.38 -10.29
N ASP A 57 16.85 -7.53 -11.58
CA ASP A 57 17.04 -8.76 -12.33
C ASP A 57 18.23 -8.61 -13.26
N VAL A 58 19.14 -9.60 -13.22
CA VAL A 58 20.35 -9.63 -14.05
C VAL A 58 20.31 -10.91 -14.88
N LYS A 59 20.46 -10.78 -16.20
CA LYS A 59 20.39 -11.91 -17.14
C LYS A 59 21.52 -11.83 -18.17
N PRO A 60 22.18 -12.95 -18.52
CA PRO A 60 23.15 -12.95 -19.60
C PRO A 60 22.47 -12.75 -20.95
N ILE A 61 23.17 -12.10 -21.90
CA ILE A 61 22.69 -11.99 -23.28
C ILE A 61 23.07 -13.27 -24.03
N ALA A 62 22.06 -13.98 -24.54
CA ALA A 62 22.26 -15.19 -25.33
C ALA A 62 23.09 -14.90 -26.60
N GLY A 63 24.02 -15.79 -26.92
CA GLY A 63 24.91 -15.64 -28.08
C GLY A 63 26.10 -14.69 -27.89
N THR A 64 26.34 -14.19 -26.68
CA THR A 64 27.55 -13.43 -26.32
C THR A 64 28.56 -14.31 -25.57
N ASP A 65 29.75 -13.79 -25.29
CA ASP A 65 30.82 -14.48 -24.55
C ASP A 65 30.55 -14.65 -23.05
N GLY A 66 29.30 -14.42 -22.60
CA GLY A 66 28.88 -14.50 -21.20
C GLY A 66 29.30 -13.32 -20.34
N ARG A 67 30.05 -12.36 -20.88
CA ARG A 67 30.47 -11.14 -20.16
C ARG A 67 29.48 -10.00 -20.27
N THR A 68 28.54 -10.09 -21.21
CA THR A 68 27.51 -9.08 -21.39
C THR A 68 26.23 -9.49 -20.67
N LEU A 69 25.77 -8.63 -19.76
CA LEU A 69 24.57 -8.83 -18.96
C LEU A 69 23.55 -7.73 -19.24
N THR A 70 22.28 -8.10 -19.30
CA THR A 70 21.16 -7.17 -19.22
C THR A 70 20.75 -7.03 -17.76
N VAL A 71 20.63 -5.78 -17.30
CA VAL A 71 20.14 -5.45 -15.96
C VAL A 71 18.81 -4.71 -16.10
N THR A 72 17.78 -5.22 -15.44
CA THR A 72 16.46 -4.59 -15.38
C THR A 72 16.06 -4.40 -13.93
N ASP A 73 15.36 -3.31 -13.63
CA ASP A 73 14.91 -2.96 -12.29
C ASP A 73 13.40 -2.72 -12.23
N ALA A 74 12.83 -2.92 -11.03
CA ALA A 74 11.44 -2.64 -10.74
C ALA A 74 11.30 -2.10 -9.31
N VAL A 75 10.63 -0.95 -9.18
CA VAL A 75 10.36 -0.30 -7.90
C VAL A 75 8.89 -0.46 -7.54
N THR A 76 8.61 -0.97 -6.34
CA THR A 76 7.24 -1.12 -5.81
C THR A 76 7.12 -0.44 -4.46
N THR A 77 6.01 0.26 -4.23
CA THR A 77 5.80 1.01 -2.99
C THR A 77 4.37 0.79 -2.50
N LYS A 78 4.25 0.47 -1.21
CA LYS A 78 2.98 0.36 -0.48
C LYS A 78 2.87 1.57 0.43
N VAL A 79 2.39 2.66 -0.13
CA VAL A 79 2.15 3.90 0.60
C VAL A 79 0.88 3.73 1.44
N PRO A 80 0.95 3.95 2.77
CA PRO A 80 -0.24 3.93 3.63
C PRO A 80 -1.29 4.91 3.13
N ARG A 81 -2.57 4.54 3.22
CA ARG A 81 -3.68 5.42 2.84
C ARG A 81 -4.58 5.66 4.04
N ILE A 82 -5.05 6.90 4.17
CA ILE A 82 -6.12 7.24 5.11
C ILE A 82 -7.35 6.38 4.76
N GLU A 83 -7.93 5.72 5.75
CA GLU A 83 -9.13 4.92 5.54
C GLU A 83 -10.26 5.84 5.05
N ARG A 84 -10.71 5.62 3.82
CA ARG A 84 -11.90 6.28 3.31
C ARG A 84 -13.11 5.81 4.13
N PRO A 85 -14.06 6.70 4.43
CA PRO A 85 -15.29 6.30 5.11
C PRO A 85 -15.96 5.17 4.33
N LYS A 86 -16.21 4.05 5.02
CA LYS A 86 -16.85 2.87 4.43
C LYS A 86 -18.30 3.22 4.11
N SER A 87 -18.72 2.97 2.88
CA SER A 87 -20.13 3.06 2.49
C SER A 87 -20.79 1.71 2.75
N ILE A 88 -21.92 1.72 3.47
CA ILE A 88 -22.71 0.51 3.73
C ILE A 88 -23.65 0.30 2.54
N PHE A 89 -23.66 -0.91 2.00
CA PHE A 89 -24.58 -1.35 0.97
C PHE A 89 -25.18 -2.70 1.38
N PHE A 90 -26.44 -2.91 1.03
CA PHE A 90 -27.16 -4.16 1.20
C PHE A 90 -27.23 -4.87 -0.14
N VAL A 91 -27.17 -6.21 -0.11
CA VAL A 91 -27.32 -7.03 -1.31
C VAL A 91 -28.81 -7.31 -1.51
N THR A 92 -29.34 -6.96 -2.69
CA THR A 92 -30.71 -7.31 -3.10
C THR A 92 -30.79 -8.76 -3.55
N ASP A 93 -32.00 -9.33 -3.56
CA ASP A 93 -32.20 -10.72 -3.98
C ASP A 93 -31.82 -10.97 -5.46
N ASP A 94 -31.83 -9.91 -6.27
CA ASP A 94 -31.36 -9.92 -7.67
C ASP A 94 -29.82 -9.77 -7.80
N GLY A 95 -29.09 -9.76 -6.68
CA GLY A 95 -27.63 -9.66 -6.66
C GLY A 95 -27.07 -8.25 -6.85
N ASN A 96 -27.90 -7.21 -6.71
CA ASN A 96 -27.47 -5.81 -6.85
C ASN A 96 -27.17 -5.15 -5.49
N LEU A 97 -26.44 -4.03 -5.51
CA LEU A 97 -26.17 -3.23 -4.31
C LEU A 97 -27.23 -2.15 -4.14
N SER A 98 -27.82 -2.08 -2.95
CA SER A 98 -28.80 -1.06 -2.56
C SER A 98 -28.33 -0.31 -1.31
N ARG A 99 -28.70 0.96 -1.18
CA ARG A 99 -28.52 1.73 0.06
C ARG A 99 -29.59 1.44 1.12
N THR A 100 -30.69 0.84 0.69
CA THR A 100 -31.81 0.45 1.55
C THR A 100 -31.78 -1.05 1.74
N ASP A 101 -31.90 -1.51 2.99
CA ASP A 101 -31.97 -2.94 3.30
C ASP A 101 -33.26 -3.53 2.69
N PRO A 102 -33.17 -4.44 1.71
CA PRO A 102 -34.34 -5.04 1.08
C PRO A 102 -35.17 -5.88 2.07
N ARG A 103 -34.60 -6.29 3.21
CA ARG A 103 -35.30 -7.06 4.26
C ARG A 103 -36.01 -6.16 5.26
N GLN A 104 -35.81 -4.83 5.18
CA GLN A 104 -36.46 -3.88 6.07
C GLN A 104 -37.82 -3.47 5.50
N PRO A 105 -38.94 -3.78 6.18
CA PRO A 105 -40.26 -3.33 5.74
C PRO A 105 -40.36 -1.81 5.83
N VAL A 106 -40.80 -1.17 4.75
CA VAL A 106 -41.12 0.27 4.75
C VAL A 106 -42.39 0.46 5.58
N ILE A 107 -42.28 1.15 6.70
CA ILE A 107 -43.45 1.48 7.54
C ILE A 107 -44.24 2.58 6.84
N THR A 108 -45.24 2.20 6.05
CA THR A 108 -46.24 3.11 5.49
C THR A 108 -47.42 3.21 6.46
N GLY A 109 -47.65 4.40 7.04
CA GLY A 109 -48.78 4.64 7.93
C GLY A 109 -48.35 4.81 9.38
N LEU A 110 -47.71 5.94 9.67
CA LEU A 110 -47.57 6.42 11.04
C LEU A 110 -48.98 6.74 11.56
N ARG A 111 -49.42 6.00 12.57
CA ARG A 111 -50.66 6.30 13.29
C ARG A 111 -50.31 7.18 14.48
N GLU A 112 -50.89 8.36 14.54
CA GLU A 112 -50.82 9.21 15.72
C GLU A 112 -51.45 8.47 16.90
N VAL A 113 -50.66 8.27 17.95
CA VAL A 113 -51.13 7.65 19.18
C VAL A 113 -51.74 8.76 20.01
N GLU A 114 -53.06 8.71 20.20
CA GLU A 114 -53.77 9.59 21.14
C GLU A 114 -53.00 9.60 22.49
N PRO A 115 -52.57 10.77 22.99
CA PRO A 115 -51.81 10.84 24.22
C PRO A 115 -52.65 10.24 25.35
N THR A 116 -52.15 9.16 25.96
CA THR A 116 -52.83 8.49 27.06
C THR A 116 -52.98 9.50 28.21
N PRO A 117 -54.20 9.78 28.69
CA PRO A 117 -54.38 10.75 29.75
C PRO A 117 -53.63 10.27 31.00
N VAL A 118 -52.68 11.10 31.44
CA VAL A 118 -51.92 10.89 32.68
C VAL A 118 -52.92 10.85 33.83
N LYS A 119 -53.13 9.65 34.38
CA LYS A 119 -53.99 9.43 35.54
C LYS A 119 -53.31 10.12 36.72
N GLN A 120 -53.80 11.30 37.11
CA GLN A 120 -53.29 11.99 38.29
C GLN A 120 -53.50 11.10 39.51
N LEU A 121 -52.40 10.60 40.06
CA LEU A 121 -52.37 9.94 41.36
C LEU A 121 -52.78 11.00 42.40
N ARG A 122 -53.94 10.78 43.03
CA ARG A 122 -54.42 11.64 44.11
C ARG A 122 -53.38 11.64 45.23
N SER A 123 -52.82 12.81 45.51
CA SER A 123 -52.08 13.08 46.74
C SER A 123 -53.02 12.92 47.92
N ALA A 124 -52.69 11.97 48.80
CA ALA A 124 -53.32 11.81 50.10
C ALA A 124 -53.02 13.03 50.99
N GLN A 125 -54.04 13.37 51.77
CA GLN A 125 -54.16 14.51 52.66
C GLN A 125 -53.37 14.32 53.95
#